data_AF-I0R7K3-F1
#
_entry.id   AF-I0R7K3-F1
#
_cell.length_a   1.000
_cell.length_b   1.000
_cell.length_c   1.000
_cell.angle_alpha   90.00
_cell.angle_beta   90.00
_cell.angle_gamma   90.00
#
_symmetry.space_group_name_H-M   'P 1'
#
loop_
_entity.id
_entity.type
_entity.pdbx_description
1 polymer ?
#
loop_
_entity_poly.entity_id
_entity_poly.type
_entity_poly.pdbx_seq_one_letter_code
_entity_poly.pdbx_strand_id
1 'polypeptide(L)'
;MVDSRQGVNLTVKQAKNIADVIAPLLRQGLSPYQILASHPELGISEKTLYNYIEGDVFHEIAGITVLDLRRQVSHKISKKKSKGFKKRADNKHLIGRKYNDYKQYIDDNPNALITQMDTVYNNETTGPFIQTFKFIPSGILFAL
;
A
#
# COMPACT_ATOMS: atom_id res chain seq x y z
N MET A 1 12.72 -42.58 5.02
CA MET A 1 13.24 -42.29 3.66
C MET A 1 12.78 -40.91 3.15
N VAL A 2 12.81 -39.84 3.95
CA VAL A 2 12.47 -38.50 3.44
C VAL A 2 13.34 -37.45 4.12
N ASP A 3 14.64 -37.50 3.89
CA ASP A 3 15.58 -36.45 4.37
C ASP A 3 16.40 -35.84 3.22
N SER A 4 16.04 -36.17 1.96
CA SER A 4 16.80 -35.79 0.76
C SER A 4 16.11 -34.74 -0.13
N ARG A 5 15.07 -34.04 0.36
CA ARG A 5 14.27 -33.14 -0.51
C ARG A 5 14.35 -31.65 -0.20
N GLN A 6 15.14 -31.23 0.78
CA GLN A 6 15.61 -29.84 0.86
C GLN A 6 17.12 -29.91 0.81
N GLY A 7 17.74 -29.33 -0.22
CA GLY A 7 19.18 -29.40 -0.51
C GLY A 7 20.04 -28.63 0.50
N VAL A 8 19.91 -28.99 1.78
CA VAL A 8 20.54 -28.33 2.92
C VAL A 8 21.30 -29.38 3.71
N ASN A 9 22.61 -29.18 3.87
CA ASN A 9 23.47 -30.10 4.64
C ASN A 9 23.33 -29.81 6.14
N LEU A 10 22.16 -30.09 6.71
CA LEU A 10 21.84 -29.87 8.12
C LEU A 10 21.11 -31.08 8.68
N THR A 11 21.61 -31.66 9.78
CA THR A 11 20.90 -32.77 10.44
C THR A 11 19.69 -32.21 11.20
N VAL A 12 18.59 -32.97 11.30
CA VAL A 12 17.38 -32.56 12.05
C VAL A 12 17.68 -32.09 13.48
N LYS A 13 18.65 -32.72 14.16
CA LYS A 13 19.09 -32.32 15.50
C LYS A 13 19.78 -30.94 15.52
N GLN A 14 20.60 -30.66 14.51
CA GLN A 14 21.26 -29.35 14.37
C GLN A 14 20.24 -28.27 14.03
N ALA A 15 19.28 -28.57 13.16
CA ALA A 15 18.17 -27.68 12.83
C ALA A 15 17.35 -27.29 14.07
N LYS A 16 17.04 -28.24 14.93
CA LYS A 16 16.36 -27.99 16.22
C LYS A 16 17.15 -27.07 17.13
N ASN A 17 18.42 -27.38 17.37
CA ASN A 17 19.28 -26.55 18.22
C ASN A 17 19.37 -25.10 17.72
N ILE A 18 19.49 -24.91 16.40
CA ILE A 18 19.54 -23.57 15.79
C ILE A 18 18.18 -22.88 15.94
N ALA A 19 17.08 -23.58 15.65
CA ALA A 19 15.74 -23.02 15.72
C ALA A 19 15.36 -22.59 17.15
N ASP A 20 15.73 -23.37 18.16
CA ASP A 20 15.45 -23.08 19.58
C ASP A 20 16.11 -21.77 20.04
N VAL A 21 17.31 -21.46 19.52
CA VAL A 21 18.02 -20.21 19.83
C VAL A 21 17.43 -19.03 19.05
N ILE A 22 17.15 -19.23 17.76
CA ILE A 22 16.76 -18.13 16.85
C ILE A 22 15.30 -17.70 17.03
N ALA A 23 14.38 -18.65 17.29
CA ALA A 23 12.94 -18.39 17.41
C ALA A 23 12.57 -17.30 18.44
N PRO A 24 13.05 -17.35 19.70
CA PRO A 24 12.72 -16.30 20.67
C PRO A 24 13.31 -14.95 20.28
N LEU A 25 14.51 -14.92 19.69
CA LEU A 25 15.21 -13.68 19.32
C LEU A 25 14.57 -12.99 18.11
N LEU A 26 14.11 -13.75 17.13
CA LEU A 26 13.31 -13.21 16.01
C LEU A 26 11.99 -12.63 16.51
N ARG A 27 11.31 -13.29 17.45
CA ARG A 27 10.07 -12.78 18.06
C ARG A 27 10.29 -11.51 18.88
N GLN A 28 11.47 -11.35 19.47
CA GLN A 28 11.89 -10.10 20.11
C GLN A 28 12.23 -8.98 19.11
N GLY A 29 12.21 -9.26 17.81
CA GLY A 29 12.44 -8.29 16.74
C GLY A 29 13.91 -8.04 16.42
N LEU A 30 14.82 -8.91 16.88
CA LEU A 30 16.23 -8.85 16.50
C LEU A 30 16.41 -9.26 15.04
N SER A 31 17.34 -8.58 14.36
CA SER A 31 17.69 -8.94 12.99
C SER A 31 18.58 -10.19 12.95
N PRO A 32 18.50 -11.01 11.87
CA PRO A 32 19.38 -12.17 11.69
C PRO A 32 20.87 -11.88 11.91
N TYR A 33 21.34 -10.69 11.48
CA TYR A 33 22.68 -10.22 11.75
C TYR A 33 23.00 -10.09 13.25
N GLN A 34 22.11 -9.45 14.03
CA GLN A 34 22.31 -9.27 15.48
C GLN A 34 22.28 -10.58 16.24
N ILE A 35 21.44 -11.52 15.80
CA ILE A 35 21.35 -12.86 16.36
C ILE A 35 22.69 -13.59 16.17
N LEU A 36 23.25 -13.58 14.96
CA LEU A 36 24.53 -14.23 14.68
C LEU A 36 25.73 -13.53 15.33
N ALA A 37 25.66 -12.20 15.53
CA ALA A 37 26.69 -11.47 16.26
C ALA A 37 26.70 -11.80 17.76
N SER A 38 25.53 -12.09 18.33
CA SER A 38 25.39 -12.45 19.75
C SER A 38 25.62 -13.94 20.00
N HIS A 39 25.35 -14.78 18.99
CA HIS A 39 25.46 -16.23 19.05
C HIS A 39 26.39 -16.80 17.97
N PRO A 40 27.71 -16.59 18.08
CA PRO A 40 28.69 -17.12 17.11
C PRO A 40 28.76 -18.65 17.12
N GLU A 41 28.29 -19.32 18.18
CA GLU A 41 28.22 -20.78 18.31
C GLU A 41 27.33 -21.46 17.26
N LEU A 42 26.43 -20.71 16.63
CA LEU A 42 25.57 -21.23 15.56
C LEU A 42 26.37 -21.58 14.30
N GLY A 43 27.57 -21.00 14.11
CA GLY A 43 28.51 -21.36 13.04
C GLY A 43 27.99 -21.14 11.61
N ILE A 44 26.86 -20.43 11.44
CA ILE A 44 26.24 -20.16 10.15
C ILE A 44 26.38 -18.68 9.75
N SER A 45 26.43 -18.42 8.45
CA SER A 45 26.44 -17.05 7.93
C SER A 45 25.04 -16.44 7.90
N GLU A 46 24.96 -15.11 7.89
CA GLU A 46 23.69 -14.38 7.76
C GLU A 46 22.93 -14.82 6.50
N LYS A 47 23.64 -14.98 5.37
CA LYS A 47 23.05 -15.45 4.11
C LYS A 47 22.46 -16.85 4.25
N THR A 48 23.15 -17.74 4.94
CA THR A 48 22.68 -19.11 5.20
C THR A 48 21.40 -19.09 6.03
N LEU A 49 21.33 -18.23 7.05
CA LEU A 49 20.15 -18.10 7.89
C LEU A 49 18.93 -17.58 7.10
N TYR A 50 19.09 -16.57 6.24
CA TYR A 50 18.01 -16.13 5.36
C TYR A 50 17.54 -17.25 4.43
N ASN A 51 18.47 -17.96 3.79
CA ASN A 51 18.12 -19.06 2.88
C ASN A 51 17.34 -20.19 3.59
N TYR A 52 17.66 -20.47 4.86
CA TYR A 52 16.95 -21.50 5.63
C TYR A 52 15.54 -21.06 6.01
N ILE A 53 15.35 -19.78 6.35
CA ILE A 53 14.04 -19.22 6.65
C ILE A 53 13.18 -19.11 5.37
N GLU A 54 13.76 -18.70 4.25
CA GLU A 54 13.07 -18.66 2.95
C GLU A 54 12.75 -20.06 2.40
N GLY A 55 13.57 -21.05 2.74
CA GLY A 55 13.37 -22.45 2.36
C GLY A 55 12.47 -23.24 3.30
N ASP A 56 11.78 -22.57 4.25
CA ASP A 56 10.89 -23.18 5.26
C ASP A 56 11.54 -24.28 6.13
N VAL A 57 12.87 -24.28 6.26
CA VAL A 57 13.63 -25.31 7.03
C VAL A 57 13.24 -25.31 8.51
N PHE A 58 12.89 -24.13 9.05
CA PHE A 58 12.52 -23.95 10.45
C PHE A 58 11.01 -23.85 10.68
N HIS A 59 10.20 -23.96 9.61
CA HIS A 59 8.75 -23.78 9.70
C HIS A 59 8.11 -24.87 10.56
N GLU A 60 8.39 -26.14 10.28
CA GLU A 60 7.84 -27.28 11.02
C GLU A 60 8.44 -27.41 12.44
N ILE A 61 9.64 -26.88 12.67
CA ILE A 61 10.37 -27.05 13.92
C ILE A 61 10.01 -25.99 14.95
N ALA A 62 9.99 -24.72 14.55
CA ALA A 62 9.81 -23.59 15.47
C ALA A 62 8.76 -22.58 15.00
N GLY A 63 8.07 -22.85 13.88
CA GLY A 63 7.08 -21.95 13.31
C GLY A 63 7.68 -20.65 12.77
N ILE A 64 8.98 -20.63 12.47
CA ILE A 64 9.66 -19.44 11.94
C ILE A 64 9.29 -19.32 10.47
N THR A 65 8.85 -18.13 10.08
CA THR A 65 8.51 -17.79 8.70
C THR A 65 9.23 -16.53 8.25
N VAL A 66 9.20 -16.27 6.95
CA VAL A 66 9.68 -15.00 6.37
C VAL A 66 8.98 -13.77 6.97
N LEU A 67 7.76 -13.93 7.52
CA LEU A 67 7.02 -12.84 8.16
C LEU A 67 7.66 -12.38 9.47
N ASP A 68 8.44 -13.24 10.13
CA ASP A 68 9.17 -12.90 11.34
C ASP A 68 10.42 -12.02 11.05
N LEU A 69 10.81 -11.88 9.77
CA LEU A 69 11.94 -11.06 9.35
C LEU A 69 11.57 -9.59 9.15
N ARG A 70 11.94 -8.75 10.11
CA ARG A 70 11.68 -7.29 10.11
C ARG A 70 12.11 -6.55 8.82
N ARG A 71 13.24 -6.93 8.20
CA ARG A 71 13.79 -6.23 7.02
C ARG A 71 13.07 -6.59 5.73
N GLN A 72 12.63 -7.84 5.56
CA GLN A 72 12.01 -8.29 4.32
C GLN A 72 10.61 -7.70 4.14
N VAL A 73 9.80 -7.68 5.21
CA VAL A 73 8.45 -7.10 5.21
C VAL A 73 8.42 -5.57 5.16
N SER A 74 9.55 -4.91 5.41
CA SER A 74 9.65 -3.44 5.43
C SER A 74 10.27 -2.83 4.16
N HIS A 75 10.58 -3.62 3.13
CA HIS A 75 11.13 -3.08 1.88
C HIS A 75 10.11 -2.20 1.15
N LYS A 76 10.15 -0.89 1.42
CA LYS A 76 9.34 0.11 0.72
C LYS A 76 9.76 0.16 -0.75
N ILE A 77 8.78 0.07 -1.66
CA ILE A 77 9.02 0.23 -3.09
C ILE A 77 9.73 1.57 -3.33
N SER A 78 10.87 1.53 -4.02
CA SER A 78 11.63 2.73 -4.37
C SER A 78 10.74 3.73 -5.14
N LYS A 79 10.91 5.04 -4.87
CA LYS A 79 10.19 6.13 -5.54
C LYS A 79 10.27 6.07 -7.07
N LYS A 80 11.32 5.44 -7.63
CA LYS A 80 11.46 5.22 -9.08
C LYS A 80 10.47 4.16 -9.58
N LYS A 81 10.33 3.03 -8.87
CA LYS A 81 9.40 1.96 -9.22
C LYS A 81 7.94 2.35 -8.94
N SER A 82 7.68 3.16 -7.91
CA SER A 82 6.32 3.60 -7.56
C SER A 82 5.66 4.48 -8.63
N LYS A 83 6.44 5.17 -9.48
CA LYS A 83 5.89 5.98 -10.59
C LYS A 83 5.18 5.14 -11.66
N GLY A 84 5.66 3.92 -11.93
CA GLY A 84 5.03 3.00 -12.88
C GLY A 84 3.71 2.41 -12.37
N PHE A 85 3.51 2.39 -11.05
CA PHE A 85 2.29 1.90 -10.40
C PHE A 85 1.33 3.03 -9.97
N LYS A 86 1.55 4.28 -10.42
CA LYS A 86 0.59 5.36 -10.16
C LYS A 86 -0.74 5.00 -10.82
N LYS A 87 -1.78 4.85 -10.00
CA LYS A 87 -3.16 4.65 -10.47
C LYS A 87 -3.50 5.80 -11.42
N ARG A 88 -3.87 5.48 -12.67
CA ARG A 88 -4.34 6.49 -13.63
C ARG A 88 -5.54 7.22 -13.02
N ALA A 89 -5.63 8.54 -13.21
CA ALA A 89 -6.79 9.31 -12.78
C ALA A 89 -8.05 8.72 -13.43
N ASP A 90 -9.00 8.27 -12.62
CA ASP A 90 -10.24 7.68 -13.12
C ASP A 90 -11.25 8.79 -13.42
N ASN A 91 -11.24 9.23 -14.68
CA ASN A 91 -12.09 10.31 -15.16
C ASN A 91 -13.50 9.82 -15.58
N LYS A 92 -13.91 8.60 -15.20
CA LYS A 92 -15.25 8.07 -15.53
C LYS A 92 -16.38 8.97 -15.03
N HIS A 93 -16.19 9.66 -13.91
CA HIS A 93 -17.19 10.58 -13.35
C HIS A 93 -17.48 11.80 -14.25
N LEU A 94 -16.57 12.15 -15.16
CA LEU A 94 -16.71 13.25 -16.13
C LEU A 94 -17.47 12.87 -17.39
N ILE A 95 -17.74 11.58 -17.63
CA ILE A 95 -18.51 11.12 -18.80
C ILE A 95 -19.93 11.68 -18.67
N GLY A 96 -20.38 12.45 -19.67
CA GLY A 96 -21.70 13.10 -19.67
C GLY A 96 -21.80 14.35 -18.77
N ARG A 97 -20.67 14.82 -18.22
CA ARG A 97 -20.60 16.01 -17.35
C ARG A 97 -19.65 17.07 -17.87
N LYS A 98 -19.26 17.01 -19.15
CA LYS A 98 -18.42 18.04 -19.77
C LYS A 98 -19.29 19.23 -20.18
N TYR A 99 -18.64 20.37 -20.34
CA TYR A 99 -19.29 21.58 -20.85
C TYR A 99 -19.89 21.38 -22.26
N ASN A 100 -19.26 20.54 -23.10
CA ASN A 100 -19.82 20.18 -24.41
C ASN A 100 -21.12 19.39 -24.27
N ASP A 101 -21.22 18.50 -23.27
CA ASP A 101 -22.44 17.73 -23.00
C ASP A 101 -23.57 18.66 -22.57
N TYR A 102 -23.26 19.69 -21.77
CA TYR A 102 -24.20 20.74 -21.39
C TYR A 102 -24.70 21.56 -22.59
N LYS A 103 -23.82 21.95 -23.51
CA LYS A 103 -24.22 22.68 -24.73
C LYS A 103 -25.20 21.86 -25.57
N GLN A 104 -24.86 20.60 -25.83
CA GLN A 104 -25.73 19.69 -26.57
C GLN A 104 -27.10 19.55 -25.89
N TYR A 105 -27.13 19.40 -24.57
CA TYR A 105 -28.37 19.30 -23.81
C TYR A 105 -29.28 20.53 -23.96
N ILE A 106 -28.73 21.75 -23.97
CA ILE A 106 -29.50 22.98 -24.17
C ILE A 106 -30.08 23.04 -25.58
N ASP A 107 -29.27 22.69 -26.58
CA ASP A 107 -29.69 22.70 -27.98
C ASP A 107 -30.86 21.71 -28.19
N ASP A 108 -30.79 20.54 -27.56
CA ASP A 108 -31.83 19.51 -27.61
C ASP A 108 -33.08 19.87 -26.78
N ASN A 109 -32.94 20.71 -25.74
CA ASN A 109 -34.00 21.04 -24.78
C ASN A 109 -34.14 22.56 -24.58
N PRO A 110 -34.70 23.30 -25.56
CA PRO A 110 -34.79 24.76 -25.48
C PRO A 110 -35.65 25.29 -24.32
N ASN A 111 -36.58 24.48 -23.81
CA ASN A 111 -37.46 24.84 -22.68
C ASN A 111 -36.94 24.35 -21.31
N ALA A 112 -35.69 23.86 -21.23
CA ALA A 112 -35.13 23.37 -19.98
C ALA A 112 -35.00 24.49 -18.93
N LEU A 113 -35.47 24.22 -17.71
CA LEU A 113 -35.27 25.12 -16.57
C LEU A 113 -33.87 24.89 -15.98
N ILE A 114 -32.92 25.71 -16.42
CA ILE A 114 -31.52 25.58 -16.03
C ILE A 114 -31.21 26.53 -14.89
N THR A 115 -30.60 25.98 -13.84
CA THR A 115 -30.04 26.75 -12.73
C THR A 115 -28.53 26.55 -12.71
N GLN A 116 -27.78 27.65 -12.72
CA GLN A 116 -26.33 27.65 -12.55
C GLN A 116 -26.00 28.03 -11.11
N MET A 117 -25.08 27.30 -10.48
CA MET A 117 -24.61 27.60 -9.14
C MET A 117 -23.15 28.05 -9.19
N ASP A 118 -22.80 29.02 -8.37
CA ASP A 118 -21.42 29.44 -8.16
C ASP A 118 -21.19 29.76 -6.68
N THR A 119 -19.93 29.87 -6.26
CA THR A 119 -19.54 30.25 -4.90
C THR A 119 -18.62 31.46 -4.96
N VAL A 120 -19.05 32.57 -4.37
CA VAL A 120 -18.24 33.77 -4.23
C VAL A 120 -17.43 33.65 -2.95
N TYR A 121 -16.10 33.69 -3.11
CA TYR A 121 -15.15 33.61 -2.02
C TYR A 121 -14.74 35.02 -1.59
N ASN A 122 -14.90 35.35 -0.30
CA ASN A 122 -14.34 36.60 0.25
C ASN A 122 -12.81 36.51 0.39
N ASN A 123 -12.28 35.32 0.73
CA ASN A 123 -10.86 34.97 0.73
C ASN A 123 -10.72 33.49 0.30
N GLU A 124 -9.57 33.09 -0.26
CA GLU A 124 -9.32 31.73 -0.78
C GLU A 124 -9.33 30.64 0.32
N THR A 125 -9.04 31.01 1.57
CA THR A 125 -8.81 30.06 2.67
C THR A 125 -9.72 30.23 3.88
N THR A 126 -10.35 31.39 4.06
CA THR A 126 -11.21 31.67 5.22
C THR A 126 -12.49 32.36 4.78
N GLY A 127 -13.63 31.93 5.32
CA GLY A 127 -14.96 32.47 4.97
C GLY A 127 -15.17 33.92 5.41
N PRO A 128 -16.37 34.50 5.20
CA PRO A 128 -17.59 33.88 4.69
C PRO A 128 -17.57 33.64 3.17
N PHE A 129 -18.36 32.65 2.73
CA PHE A 129 -18.60 32.32 1.32
C PHE A 129 -20.07 32.54 1.02
N ILE A 130 -20.38 33.05 -0.18
CA ILE A 130 -21.75 33.26 -0.63
C ILE A 130 -22.03 32.27 -1.75
N GLN A 131 -23.05 31.42 -1.59
CA GLN A 131 -23.50 30.54 -2.65
C GLN A 131 -24.54 31.26 -3.50
N THR A 132 -24.32 31.30 -4.81
CA THR A 132 -25.23 31.96 -5.76
C THR A 132 -25.94 30.93 -6.64
N PHE A 133 -27.19 31.22 -6.96
CA PHE A 133 -28.06 30.42 -7.83
C PHE A 133 -28.65 31.36 -8.89
N LYS A 134 -28.28 31.13 -10.15
CA LYS A 134 -28.80 31.87 -11.30
C LYS A 134 -29.78 31.01 -12.06
N PHE A 135 -31.05 31.40 -12.05
CA PHE A 135 -32.10 30.78 -12.84
C PHE A 135 -32.06 31.41 -14.24
N ILE A 136 -31.52 30.69 -15.23
CA ILE A 136 -31.20 31.25 -16.55
C ILE A 136 -32.46 31.75 -17.29
N PRO A 137 -33.57 30.99 -17.35
CA PRO A 137 -34.74 31.44 -18.11
C PRO A 137 -35.47 32.63 -17.48
N SER A 138 -35.49 32.72 -16.14
CA SER A 138 -36.18 33.80 -15.42
C SER A 138 -35.30 35.01 -15.15
N GLY A 139 -33.98 34.87 -15.29
CA GLY A 139 -33.01 35.92 -14.97
C GLY A 139 -32.83 36.19 -13.47
N ILE A 140 -33.47 35.41 -12.60
CA ILE A 140 -33.39 35.59 -11.14
C ILE A 140 -32.02 35.12 -10.65
N LEU A 141 -31.39 35.94 -9.80
CA LEU A 141 -30.20 35.59 -9.04
C LEU A 141 -30.56 35.55 -7.55
N PHE A 142 -30.27 34.42 -6.91
CA PHE A 142 -30.48 34.21 -5.49
C PHE A 142 -29.14 33.89 -4.82
N ALA A 143 -28.89 34.42 -3.63
CA ALA A 143 -27.63 34.27 -2.91
C ALA A 143 -27.88 33.93 -1.44
N LEU A 144 -27.16 32.94 -0.93
CA LEU A 144 -27.20 32.43 0.45
C LEU A 144 -25.83 32.56 1.11
#